data_AF-A0A9W8XBL3-F1
#
_entry.id   AF-A0A9W8XBL3-F1
#
_cell.length_a   1.000
_cell.length_b   1.000
_cell.length_c   1.000
_cell.angle_alpha   90.00
_cell.angle_beta   90.00
_cell.angle_gamma   90.00
#
_symmetry.space_group_name_H-M   'P 1'
#
loop_
_entity.id
_entity.type
_entity.pdbx_description
1 polymer ?
#
loop_
_entity_poly.entity_id
_entity_poly.type
_entity_poly.pdbx_seq_one_letter_code
_entity_poly.pdbx_strand_id
1 'polypeptide(L)'
;MEAAAAFQASATLHKNGLPTPQTATSPAPSESPFAESRPTSPMTDITTAGKGKGKRTAEEEADDGKSDPKSMPAPVSRITAPKILRRHRHRRENVAATVWGPSLPGSDVPQRFSVYKAILRHPNLFFQFAIRLPQKTMIDLYAIDKEFHYRFNKYSTSIIHDFASYHAPQAAYIFSWILFPELCISDPMLRPMDGRPHLARDIPSLRWTKMIFYRDSVAKTILTMLSVEGHRVPREMYIVLMKFWLLMGMNTTTIREAFLSDSTIWTDQDIYLFHLFLVKLDMHFSHPVYGHGMIDLSHMLLTQKTLSMLYKILIGQQTMDYDDATDILVRTYHEEDLDLDANPWLDDETENGVPLEETGLLCREGWYLGGDRMESPVDMVSIEAINRGLDVQQYLIDFMTYGYIDLDKKQNVAAPRRWRGEKKLAVPKRPWPILSVTNGVLATLDKKFGIEQKEGRLRNISVTQAARTETIISWNLDSRQGEQMEGTEDDIEDEVDEMDIAE
;
A
#
# COMPACT_ATOMS: atom_id res chain seq x y z
N MET A 1 25.03 -0.96 -22.75
CA MET A 1 25.32 0.47 -23.01
C MET A 1 24.12 1.21 -23.62
N GLU A 2 23.24 0.57 -24.40
CA GLU A 2 22.01 1.22 -24.91
C GLU A 2 20.85 1.29 -23.90
N ALA A 3 20.74 0.35 -22.95
CA ALA A 3 19.64 0.34 -21.97
C ALA A 3 19.71 1.48 -20.92
N ALA A 4 20.91 1.94 -20.54
CA ALA A 4 21.09 3.02 -19.56
C ALA A 4 20.81 4.41 -20.16
N ALA A 5 21.02 4.58 -21.47
CA ALA A 5 20.70 5.82 -22.19
C ALA A 5 19.19 5.98 -22.41
N ALA A 6 18.46 4.86 -22.56
CA ALA A 6 17.00 4.89 -22.68
C ALA A 6 16.31 5.40 -21.39
N PHE A 7 16.88 5.14 -20.21
CA PHE A 7 16.31 5.57 -18.93
C PHE A 7 16.49 7.07 -18.64
N GLN A 8 17.46 7.75 -19.27
CA GLN A 8 17.71 9.19 -19.08
C GLN A 8 17.14 10.08 -20.21
N ALA A 9 16.84 9.53 -21.40
CA ALA A 9 16.45 10.33 -22.56
C ALA A 9 14.97 10.77 -22.58
N SER A 10 14.09 10.21 -21.74
CA SER A 10 12.65 10.54 -21.75
C SER A 10 12.24 11.60 -20.70
N ALA A 11 13.17 12.45 -20.26
CA ALA A 11 12.93 13.54 -19.30
C ALA A 11 12.46 14.84 -19.97
N THR A 12 11.65 14.76 -21.03
CA THR A 12 11.02 15.92 -21.67
C THR A 12 9.54 16.01 -21.31
N LEU A 13 9.21 17.10 -20.63
CA LEU A 13 7.87 17.58 -20.28
C LEU A 13 6.86 17.34 -21.42
N HIS A 14 5.89 16.45 -21.23
CA HIS A 14 4.69 16.40 -22.07
C HIS A 14 3.41 16.53 -21.24
N LYS A 15 2.55 17.41 -21.74
CA LYS A 15 1.25 17.80 -21.21
C LYS A 15 0.27 16.64 -21.46
N ASN A 16 -0.23 16.03 -20.39
CA ASN A 16 -1.31 15.07 -20.49
C ASN A 16 -2.62 15.81 -20.75
N GLY A 17 -3.20 15.55 -21.93
CA GLY A 17 -4.47 16.10 -22.37
C GLY A 17 -5.66 15.24 -21.95
N LEU A 18 -6.66 15.92 -21.37
CA LEU A 18 -8.13 15.71 -21.46
C LEU A 18 -8.78 14.49 -20.75
N PRO A 19 -10.10 14.54 -20.42
CA PRO A 19 -11.12 15.52 -20.81
C PRO A 19 -11.70 16.39 -19.69
N THR A 20 -12.13 17.60 -20.06
CA THR A 20 -13.08 18.43 -19.30
C THR A 20 -14.50 17.97 -19.59
N PRO A 21 -15.47 18.12 -18.67
CA PRO A 21 -16.86 17.74 -18.91
C PRO A 21 -17.51 18.78 -19.82
N GLN A 22 -17.75 18.43 -21.08
CA GLN A 22 -18.61 19.20 -21.98
C GLN A 22 -19.95 18.50 -22.21
N THR A 23 -20.95 19.37 -22.26
CA THR A 23 -22.39 19.20 -22.38
C THR A 23 -22.81 18.26 -23.53
N ALA A 24 -23.51 17.17 -23.19
CA ALA A 24 -24.13 16.30 -24.17
C ALA A 24 -25.40 16.95 -24.76
N THR A 25 -25.44 17.03 -26.09
CA THR A 25 -26.63 17.41 -26.88
C THR A 25 -27.18 16.11 -27.48
N SER A 26 -28.46 15.81 -27.26
CA SER A 26 -29.14 14.60 -27.78
C SER A 26 -29.29 14.60 -29.31
N PRO A 27 -29.42 13.40 -29.90
CA PRO A 27 -30.61 13.13 -30.72
C PRO A 27 -31.31 11.79 -30.39
N ALA A 28 -32.56 11.71 -30.86
CA ALA A 28 -33.63 10.75 -30.55
C ALA A 28 -33.41 9.29 -31.01
N PRO A 29 -34.18 8.30 -30.49
CA PRO A 29 -34.14 6.93 -30.97
C PRO A 29 -35.28 6.62 -31.95
N SER A 30 -34.94 5.89 -33.02
CA SER A 30 -35.84 5.19 -33.92
C SER A 30 -36.06 3.74 -33.47
N GLU A 31 -37.13 3.15 -34.00
CA GLU A 31 -37.90 2.01 -33.52
C GLU A 31 -37.24 0.62 -33.62
N SER A 32 -37.81 -0.29 -32.82
CA SER A 32 -37.69 -1.76 -32.64
C SER A 32 -37.86 -2.61 -33.93
N PRO A 33 -38.05 -3.98 -33.93
CA PRO A 33 -38.14 -4.95 -32.82
C PRO A 33 -37.46 -6.32 -33.07
N PHE A 34 -37.20 -7.10 -32.02
CA PHE A 34 -37.30 -8.57 -32.06
C PHE A 34 -37.76 -9.10 -30.71
N ALA A 35 -38.78 -9.95 -30.75
CA ALA A 35 -39.49 -10.58 -29.64
C ALA A 35 -39.12 -12.07 -29.55
N GLU A 36 -39.69 -12.74 -28.53
CA GLU A 36 -39.57 -14.16 -28.12
C GLU A 36 -38.50 -14.42 -27.04
N SER A 37 -38.71 -15.19 -25.97
CA SER A 37 -39.89 -15.87 -25.41
C SER A 37 -39.49 -16.40 -24.01
N ARG A 38 -40.41 -16.36 -23.03
CA ARG A 38 -40.28 -17.04 -21.72
C ARG A 38 -40.40 -18.57 -21.84
N PRO A 39 -39.81 -19.32 -20.91
CA PRO A 39 -40.61 -20.21 -20.04
C PRO A 39 -40.21 -20.08 -18.55
N THR A 40 -41.14 -19.77 -17.64
CA THR A 40 -41.77 -20.69 -16.65
C THR A 40 -40.81 -21.41 -15.69
N SER A 41 -40.82 -20.98 -14.42
CA SER A 41 -40.24 -21.65 -13.25
C SER A 41 -41.00 -22.93 -12.85
N PRO A 42 -40.40 -23.72 -11.94
CA PRO A 42 -41.13 -24.05 -10.71
C PRO A 42 -40.30 -23.86 -9.42
N MET A 43 -41.03 -23.56 -8.35
CA MET A 43 -40.59 -23.43 -6.95
C MET A 43 -40.08 -24.75 -6.37
N THR A 44 -39.12 -24.65 -5.44
CA THR A 44 -39.09 -25.45 -4.20
C THR A 44 -38.49 -24.61 -3.07
N ASP A 45 -39.24 -24.51 -1.97
CA ASP A 45 -38.87 -23.92 -0.68
C ASP A 45 -37.76 -24.75 0.01
N ILE A 46 -36.86 -24.09 0.75
CA ILE A 46 -36.36 -24.50 2.07
C ILE A 46 -35.86 -23.26 2.82
N THR A 47 -36.32 -23.14 4.05
CA THR A 47 -36.08 -22.12 5.06
C THR A 47 -34.75 -22.31 5.80
N THR A 48 -33.99 -21.22 6.04
CA THR A 48 -33.26 -20.99 7.30
C THR A 48 -32.97 -19.49 7.50
N ALA A 49 -32.97 -19.07 8.77
CA ALA A 49 -33.03 -17.70 9.24
C ALA A 49 -31.64 -17.04 9.40
N GLY A 50 -31.55 -15.74 9.08
CA GLY A 50 -30.39 -14.89 9.38
C GLY A 50 -30.80 -13.43 9.52
N LYS A 51 -30.63 -12.88 10.73
CA LYS A 51 -30.99 -11.51 11.13
C LYS A 51 -30.19 -10.45 10.35
N GLY A 52 -30.85 -9.74 9.43
CA GLY A 52 -30.35 -8.51 8.81
C GLY A 52 -31.16 -7.29 9.25
N LYS A 53 -30.54 -6.39 10.01
CA LYS A 53 -31.11 -5.09 10.39
C LYS A 53 -31.29 -4.21 9.16
N GLY A 54 -32.48 -3.62 9.03
CA GLY A 54 -32.67 -2.36 8.29
C GLY A 54 -33.48 -2.48 7.00
N LYS A 55 -34.78 -2.80 7.10
CA LYS A 55 -35.75 -2.40 6.07
C LYS A 55 -37.13 -2.23 6.72
N ARG A 56 -37.72 -1.06 6.51
CA ARG A 56 -39.11 -0.77 6.88
C ARG A 56 -40.01 -1.40 5.81
N THR A 57 -40.77 -2.42 6.19
CA THR A 57 -41.97 -2.87 5.48
C THR A 57 -43.18 -2.38 6.28
N ALA A 58 -44.16 -1.82 5.57
CA ALA A 58 -45.48 -1.54 6.12
C ALA A 58 -46.35 -2.77 5.82
N GLU A 59 -46.91 -3.37 6.86
CA GLU A 59 -47.88 -4.46 6.76
C GLU A 59 -49.29 -3.84 6.71
N GLU A 60 -50.08 -4.25 5.72
CA GLU A 60 -51.54 -4.17 5.70
C GLU A 60 -52.09 -5.45 6.33
N GLU A 61 -52.92 -5.33 7.36
CA GLU A 61 -53.86 -6.38 7.77
C GLU A 61 -55.28 -5.84 7.70
N ALA A 62 -56.16 -6.69 7.18
CA ALA A 62 -57.59 -6.49 7.03
C ALA A 62 -58.38 -7.32 8.06
N ASP A 63 -59.57 -6.80 8.37
CA ASP A 63 -60.80 -7.51 8.79
C ASP A 63 -60.91 -7.97 10.26
N ASP A 64 -62.04 -7.93 11.00
CA ASP A 64 -63.47 -7.97 10.62
C ASP A 64 -64.39 -7.66 11.86
N GLY A 65 -65.64 -7.19 11.65
CA GLY A 65 -66.82 -7.60 12.48
C GLY A 65 -67.55 -6.70 13.54
N LYS A 66 -68.68 -6.06 13.11
CA LYS A 66 -70.02 -5.83 13.78
C LYS A 66 -70.17 -4.82 14.96
N SER A 67 -71.22 -3.97 15.13
CA SER A 67 -72.55 -3.75 14.48
C SER A 67 -73.25 -2.42 14.93
N ASP A 68 -73.93 -1.74 13.98
CA ASP A 68 -75.26 -1.04 14.06
C ASP A 68 -75.50 0.41 14.62
N PRO A 69 -76.55 1.16 14.15
CA PRO A 69 -76.38 2.32 13.26
C PRO A 69 -76.94 3.66 13.80
N LYS A 70 -76.47 4.81 13.26
CA LYS A 70 -77.28 6.03 13.01
C LYS A 70 -76.50 7.17 12.31
N SER A 71 -77.23 7.82 11.39
CA SER A 71 -77.02 9.15 10.76
C SER A 71 -75.78 9.39 9.89
N MET A 72 -76.03 9.50 8.57
CA MET A 72 -75.15 10.15 7.60
C MET A 72 -74.89 11.62 7.96
N PRO A 73 -73.68 12.12 7.69
CA PRO A 73 -73.57 13.08 6.59
C PRO A 73 -72.37 12.85 5.65
N ALA A 74 -72.57 13.28 4.40
CA ALA A 74 -71.68 13.57 3.26
C ALA A 74 -70.17 13.19 3.26
N PRO A 75 -69.60 12.83 2.09
CA PRO A 75 -68.31 12.14 1.99
C PRO A 75 -67.14 13.08 2.30
N VAL A 76 -66.44 12.79 3.39
CA VAL A 76 -65.15 13.42 3.69
C VAL A 76 -64.10 12.82 2.75
N SER A 77 -63.52 13.73 1.97
CA SER A 77 -62.39 13.55 1.08
C SER A 77 -61.33 12.59 1.60
N ARG A 78 -60.91 11.69 0.68
CA ARG A 78 -59.62 11.00 0.58
C ARG A 78 -58.59 11.47 1.61
N ILE A 79 -58.11 10.51 2.41
CA ILE A 79 -56.90 10.59 3.23
C ILE A 79 -55.81 11.26 2.40
N THR A 80 -55.64 12.55 2.64
CA THR A 80 -54.61 13.36 2.00
C THR A 80 -53.34 12.98 2.74
N ALA A 81 -52.35 12.41 2.04
CA ALA A 81 -51.02 12.22 2.59
C ALA A 81 -50.62 13.48 3.39
N PRO A 82 -50.05 13.34 4.61
CA PRO A 82 -49.84 14.47 5.49
C PRO A 82 -49.08 15.56 4.74
N LYS A 83 -49.78 16.65 4.44
CA LYS A 83 -49.21 17.80 3.75
C LYS A 83 -48.21 18.39 4.74
N ILE A 84 -46.93 18.15 4.52
CA ILE A 84 -45.85 18.75 5.30
C ILE A 84 -45.91 20.26 5.04
N LEU A 85 -46.72 20.97 5.83
CA LEU A 85 -46.97 22.40 5.68
C LEU A 85 -45.70 23.23 5.93
N ARG A 86 -44.66 22.65 6.54
CA ARG A 86 -43.43 23.36 6.92
C ARG A 86 -42.17 22.47 6.92
N ARG A 87 -41.71 21.98 5.77
CA ARG A 87 -40.27 21.70 5.57
C ARG A 87 -39.55 22.81 4.80
N HIS A 88 -40.30 23.64 4.06
CA HIS A 88 -39.71 24.61 3.15
C HIS A 88 -39.35 25.97 3.76
N ARG A 89 -39.78 26.28 4.99
CA ARG A 89 -39.63 27.62 5.56
C ARG A 89 -38.33 27.85 6.34
N HIS A 90 -37.60 26.81 6.73
CA HIS A 90 -36.44 26.99 7.62
C HIS A 90 -35.12 27.32 6.90
N ARG A 91 -35.06 27.27 5.56
CA ARG A 91 -33.82 27.46 4.77
C ARG A 91 -33.86 28.55 3.69
N ARG A 92 -34.97 29.29 3.52
CA ARG A 92 -35.04 30.37 2.51
C ARG A 92 -34.63 31.75 3.02
N GLU A 93 -34.51 31.93 4.32
CA GLU A 93 -33.83 33.10 4.85
C GLU A 93 -32.43 32.65 5.26
N ASN A 94 -31.43 33.07 4.49
CA ASN A 94 -30.05 33.11 4.97
C ASN A 94 -30.04 34.08 6.17
N VAL A 95 -30.40 33.60 7.36
CA VAL A 95 -30.19 34.36 8.61
C VAL A 95 -28.70 34.71 8.73
N ALA A 96 -27.82 33.87 8.18
CA ALA A 96 -26.39 34.17 8.06
C ALA A 96 -26.04 35.25 7.00
N ALA A 97 -26.91 35.60 6.06
CA ALA A 97 -26.68 36.75 5.17
C ALA A 97 -27.25 38.04 5.77
N THR A 98 -28.38 37.97 6.49
CA THR A 98 -28.98 39.12 7.17
C THR A 98 -28.29 39.48 8.49
N VAL A 99 -27.73 38.52 9.24
CA VAL A 99 -27.00 38.78 10.50
C VAL A 99 -25.54 39.18 10.26
N TRP A 100 -25.02 39.00 9.03
CA TRP A 100 -23.58 39.13 8.73
C TRP A 100 -23.27 40.17 7.65
N GLY A 101 -24.29 40.89 7.18
CA GLY A 101 -24.13 42.22 6.58
C GLY A 101 -23.65 43.24 7.63
N PRO A 102 -23.21 44.44 7.22
CA PRO A 102 -22.74 45.44 8.17
C PRO A 102 -23.90 45.79 9.11
N SER A 103 -23.67 45.58 10.41
CA SER A 103 -24.59 45.87 11.53
C SER A 103 -25.96 45.18 11.50
N LEU A 104 -26.24 44.41 12.55
CA LEU A 104 -27.63 44.26 13.01
C LEU A 104 -28.21 45.67 13.18
N PRO A 105 -29.38 46.01 12.60
CA PRO A 105 -30.01 47.29 12.86
C PRO A 105 -30.32 47.37 14.36
N GLY A 106 -29.66 48.30 15.06
CA GLY A 106 -29.81 48.53 16.50
C GLY A 106 -28.59 48.24 17.38
N SER A 107 -27.44 47.83 16.82
CA SER A 107 -26.18 47.75 17.57
C SER A 107 -25.32 48.99 17.32
N ASP A 108 -25.50 50.05 18.12
CA ASP A 108 -24.71 51.30 18.07
C ASP A 108 -23.23 51.14 18.49
N VAL A 109 -22.74 49.91 18.67
CA VAL A 109 -21.33 49.64 18.97
C VAL A 109 -20.56 49.47 17.66
N PRO A 110 -19.56 50.33 17.36
CA PRO A 110 -18.72 50.16 16.18
C PRO A 110 -18.00 48.82 16.25
N GLN A 111 -18.34 47.92 15.35
CA GLN A 111 -17.76 46.58 15.29
C GLN A 111 -16.26 46.73 14.98
N ARG A 112 -15.39 46.31 15.92
CA ARG A 112 -13.94 46.39 15.73
C ARG A 112 -13.54 45.67 14.44
N PHE A 113 -12.80 46.34 13.57
CA PHE A 113 -12.31 45.74 12.34
C PHE A 113 -11.45 44.52 12.65
N SER A 114 -11.86 43.36 12.16
CA SER A 114 -11.11 42.12 12.26
C SER A 114 -10.59 41.75 10.86
N VAL A 115 -9.27 41.78 10.70
CA VAL A 115 -8.58 41.39 9.45
C VAL A 115 -9.01 39.99 9.01
N TYR A 116 -9.07 39.05 9.94
CA TYR A 116 -9.50 37.68 9.69
C TYR A 116 -10.92 37.63 9.12
N LYS A 117 -11.88 38.34 9.73
CA LYS A 117 -13.26 38.40 9.23
C LYS A 117 -13.35 39.09 7.86
N ALA A 118 -12.54 40.11 7.61
CA ALA A 118 -12.43 40.74 6.29
C ALA A 118 -11.91 39.76 5.22
N ILE A 119 -10.89 38.94 5.55
CA ILE A 119 -10.37 37.88 4.67
C ILE A 119 -11.45 36.84 4.36
N LEU A 120 -12.18 36.37 5.38
CA LEU A 120 -13.27 35.40 5.18
C LEU A 120 -14.34 35.96 4.24
N ARG A 121 -14.68 37.25 4.38
CA ARG A 121 -15.72 37.90 3.56
C ARG A 121 -15.27 38.20 2.13
N HIS A 122 -13.98 38.38 1.91
CA HIS A 122 -13.47 38.69 0.59
C HIS A 122 -13.53 37.44 -0.33
N PRO A 123 -14.17 37.52 -1.51
CA PRO A 123 -14.44 36.35 -2.36
C PRO A 123 -13.15 35.64 -2.80
N ASN A 124 -12.10 36.38 -3.14
CA ASN A 124 -10.86 35.79 -3.67
C ASN A 124 -9.82 35.45 -2.60
N LEU A 125 -9.84 36.15 -1.46
CA LEU A 125 -8.82 35.94 -0.41
C LEU A 125 -9.18 34.73 0.45
N PHE A 126 -10.47 34.46 0.61
CA PHE A 126 -10.94 33.30 1.36
C PHE A 126 -10.40 31.97 0.80
N PHE A 127 -10.44 31.76 -0.52
CA PHE A 127 -9.90 30.53 -1.12
C PHE A 127 -8.40 30.38 -0.91
N GLN A 128 -7.64 31.45 -1.16
CA GLN A 128 -6.18 31.43 -0.97
C GLN A 128 -5.79 31.25 0.50
N PHE A 129 -6.59 31.79 1.41
CA PHE A 129 -6.47 31.57 2.85
C PHE A 129 -6.75 30.11 3.20
N ALA A 130 -7.92 29.57 2.82
CA ALA A 130 -8.33 28.22 3.15
C ALA A 130 -7.35 27.16 2.62
N ILE A 131 -6.92 27.29 1.36
CA ILE A 131 -6.02 26.30 0.71
C ILE A 131 -4.65 26.21 1.40
N ARG A 132 -4.19 27.27 2.08
CA ARG A 132 -2.86 27.31 2.73
C ARG A 132 -2.88 26.94 4.22
N LEU A 133 -4.04 26.67 4.79
CA LEU A 133 -4.14 26.31 6.20
C LEU A 133 -3.53 24.93 6.46
N PRO A 134 -2.85 24.71 7.60
CA PRO A 134 -2.58 23.37 8.06
C PRO A 134 -3.88 22.59 8.23
N GLN A 135 -3.87 21.29 7.93
CA GLN A 135 -5.07 20.44 7.99
C GLN A 135 -5.79 20.53 9.34
N LYS A 136 -5.05 20.48 10.45
CA LYS A 136 -5.61 20.61 11.80
C LYS A 136 -6.35 21.94 11.99
N THR A 137 -5.70 23.04 11.60
CA THR A 137 -6.29 24.39 11.69
C THR A 137 -7.53 24.54 10.80
N MET A 138 -7.55 23.93 9.62
CA MET A 138 -8.74 23.93 8.77
C MET A 138 -9.94 23.26 9.45
N ILE A 139 -9.71 22.10 10.10
CA ILE A 139 -10.74 21.37 10.84
C ILE A 139 -11.20 22.18 12.06
N ASP A 140 -10.24 22.75 12.81
CA ASP A 140 -10.53 23.56 13.99
C ASP A 140 -11.36 24.81 13.62
N LEU A 141 -10.99 25.53 12.55
CA LEU A 141 -11.76 26.69 12.07
C LEU A 141 -13.14 26.30 11.54
N TYR A 142 -13.27 25.14 10.90
CA TYR A 142 -14.55 24.60 10.46
C TYR A 142 -15.48 24.28 11.64
N ALA A 143 -14.93 23.85 12.77
CA ALA A 143 -15.70 23.53 13.98
C ALA A 143 -16.01 24.75 14.85
N ILE A 144 -15.08 25.70 14.96
CA ILE A 144 -15.15 26.83 15.91
C ILE A 144 -15.83 28.05 15.27
N ASP A 145 -15.49 28.41 14.04
CA ASP A 145 -15.95 29.65 13.41
C ASP A 145 -17.15 29.43 12.48
N LYS A 146 -18.30 29.95 12.87
CA LYS A 146 -19.56 29.87 12.11
C LYS A 146 -19.47 30.47 10.69
N GLU A 147 -18.66 31.51 10.47
CA GLU A 147 -18.49 32.15 9.15
C GLU A 147 -17.68 31.26 8.23
N PHE A 148 -16.58 30.76 8.76
CA PHE A 148 -15.70 29.86 8.05
C PHE A 148 -16.48 28.61 7.69
N HIS A 149 -17.21 28.03 8.64
CA HIS A 149 -18.11 26.89 8.43
C HIS A 149 -19.11 27.14 7.30
N TYR A 150 -19.82 28.27 7.33
CA TYR A 150 -20.81 28.60 6.30
C TYR A 150 -20.18 28.76 4.91
N ARG A 151 -19.07 29.50 4.81
CA ARG A 151 -18.38 29.70 3.52
C ARG A 151 -17.74 28.44 2.99
N PHE A 152 -17.17 27.63 3.89
CA PHE A 152 -16.64 26.33 3.56
C PHE A 152 -17.73 25.44 2.96
N ASN A 153 -18.90 25.34 3.61
CA ASN A 153 -20.03 24.56 3.08
C ASN A 153 -20.55 25.09 1.74
N LYS A 154 -20.50 26.42 1.52
CA LYS A 154 -20.92 27.02 0.25
C LYS A 154 -20.04 26.59 -0.93
N TYR A 155 -18.75 26.35 -0.71
CA TYR A 155 -17.78 26.02 -1.76
C TYR A 155 -16.99 24.73 -1.45
N SER A 156 -17.60 23.81 -0.72
CA SER A 156 -16.94 22.65 -0.12
C SER A 156 -16.25 21.77 -1.16
N THR A 157 -16.90 21.48 -2.29
CA THR A 157 -16.31 20.70 -3.39
C THR A 157 -14.99 21.29 -3.87
N SER A 158 -14.99 22.59 -4.21
CA SER A 158 -13.81 23.28 -4.74
C SER A 158 -12.72 23.40 -3.69
N ILE A 159 -13.08 23.82 -2.46
CA ILE A 159 -12.09 23.98 -1.39
C ILE A 159 -11.42 22.66 -1.05
N ILE A 160 -12.18 21.58 -0.90
CA ILE A 160 -11.64 20.27 -0.51
C ILE A 160 -10.74 19.70 -1.62
N HIS A 161 -11.17 19.80 -2.87
CA HIS A 161 -10.39 19.37 -4.02
C HIS A 161 -9.09 20.17 -4.18
N ASP A 162 -9.17 21.50 -4.15
CA ASP A 162 -8.01 22.37 -4.32
C ASP A 162 -7.05 22.27 -3.13
N PHE A 163 -7.58 22.07 -1.92
CA PHE A 163 -6.79 21.83 -0.72
C PHE A 163 -6.00 20.53 -0.80
N ALA A 164 -6.63 19.43 -1.24
CA ALA A 164 -5.94 18.16 -1.46
C ALA A 164 -4.88 18.28 -2.57
N SER A 165 -5.23 18.92 -3.67
CA SER A 165 -4.34 19.14 -4.82
C SER A 165 -3.12 20.02 -4.47
N TYR A 166 -3.30 21.01 -3.58
CA TYR A 166 -2.23 21.89 -3.14
C TYR A 166 -1.23 21.17 -2.21
N HIS A 167 -1.72 20.38 -1.26
CA HIS A 167 -0.87 19.74 -0.25
C HIS A 167 -0.28 18.39 -0.71
N ALA A 168 -1.01 17.62 -1.50
CA ALA A 168 -0.61 16.29 -1.94
C ALA A 168 -1.11 16.01 -3.38
N PRO A 169 -0.55 16.68 -4.41
CA PRO A 169 -1.09 16.67 -5.78
C PRO A 169 -1.18 15.27 -6.40
N GLN A 170 -0.12 14.48 -6.26
CA GLN A 170 -0.05 13.13 -6.83
C GLN A 170 -1.02 12.17 -6.13
N ALA A 171 -1.06 12.23 -4.79
CA ALA A 171 -1.97 11.43 -4.00
C ALA A 171 -3.44 11.78 -4.27
N ALA A 172 -3.76 13.07 -4.43
CA ALA A 172 -5.12 13.53 -4.76
C ALA A 172 -5.57 13.09 -6.16
N TYR A 173 -4.63 13.03 -7.11
CA TYR A 173 -4.89 12.53 -8.45
C TYR A 173 -5.17 11.02 -8.45
N ILE A 174 -4.30 10.21 -7.81
CA ILE A 174 -4.41 8.75 -7.77
C ILE A 174 -5.63 8.32 -6.92
N PHE A 175 -5.78 8.87 -5.71
CA PHE A 175 -6.89 8.55 -4.81
C PHE A 175 -8.10 9.46 -5.04
N SER A 176 -8.58 9.47 -6.27
CA SER A 176 -9.78 10.22 -6.66
C SER A 176 -10.96 9.84 -5.77
N TRP A 177 -11.67 10.84 -5.23
CA TRP A 177 -12.78 10.63 -4.28
C TRP A 177 -13.95 9.80 -4.85
N ILE A 178 -14.06 9.73 -6.18
CA ILE A 178 -15.03 8.90 -6.89
C ILE A 178 -14.83 7.41 -6.56
N LEU A 179 -13.58 7.00 -6.30
CA LEU A 179 -13.24 5.62 -5.91
C LEU A 179 -13.52 5.34 -4.42
N PHE A 180 -13.87 6.37 -3.64
CA PHE A 180 -14.10 6.28 -2.19
C PHE A 180 -15.45 6.93 -1.81
N PRO A 181 -16.59 6.42 -2.32
CA PRO A 181 -17.91 6.96 -2.02
C PRO A 181 -18.23 6.97 -0.51
N GLU A 182 -17.69 6.03 0.26
CA GLU A 182 -17.83 5.93 1.72
C GLU A 182 -17.16 7.09 2.48
N LEU A 183 -16.25 7.81 1.83
CA LEU A 183 -15.60 9.01 2.37
C LEU A 183 -16.23 10.30 1.83
N CYS A 184 -17.29 10.20 1.05
CA CYS A 184 -18.04 11.36 0.55
C CYS A 184 -19.21 11.71 1.48
N ILE A 185 -19.68 12.93 1.38
CA ILE A 185 -20.89 13.41 2.07
C ILE A 185 -21.83 14.03 1.06
N SER A 186 -23.13 14.00 1.35
CA SER A 186 -24.11 14.78 0.59
C SER A 186 -23.78 16.27 0.68
N ASP A 187 -23.85 17.00 -0.44
CA ASP A 187 -23.55 18.44 -0.48
C ASP A 187 -24.36 19.19 0.60
N PRO A 188 -23.73 19.92 1.54
CA PRO A 188 -24.42 20.63 2.62
C PRO A 188 -25.37 21.72 2.11
N MET A 189 -25.10 22.24 0.90
CA MET A 189 -25.97 23.19 0.20
C MET A 189 -27.10 22.51 -0.58
N LEU A 190 -27.17 21.17 -0.55
CA LEU A 190 -28.19 20.35 -1.21
C LEU A 190 -28.31 20.69 -2.71
N ARG A 191 -27.16 20.93 -3.34
CA ARG A 191 -27.12 21.16 -4.79
C ARG A 191 -27.54 19.86 -5.48
N PRO A 192 -28.48 19.93 -6.44
CA PRO A 192 -28.99 18.75 -7.09
C PRO A 192 -27.87 18.05 -7.86
N MET A 193 -27.95 16.73 -7.92
CA MET A 193 -27.13 15.90 -8.80
C MET A 193 -27.60 16.12 -10.25
N ASP A 194 -26.66 16.06 -11.20
CA ASP A 194 -26.96 16.31 -12.62
C ASP A 194 -28.11 15.40 -13.10
N GLY A 195 -29.20 16.02 -13.54
CA GLY A 195 -30.41 15.34 -14.02
C GLY A 195 -31.34 14.77 -12.93
N ARG A 196 -31.02 14.86 -11.63
CA ARG A 196 -31.85 14.35 -10.53
C ARG A 196 -32.07 15.42 -9.44
N PRO A 197 -33.09 16.29 -9.59
CA PRO A 197 -33.28 17.44 -8.69
C PRO A 197 -33.66 17.07 -7.25
N HIS A 198 -34.11 15.84 -7.02
CA HIS A 198 -34.52 15.34 -5.71
C HIS A 198 -33.37 14.74 -4.89
N LEU A 199 -32.18 14.55 -5.49
CA LEU A 199 -31.02 13.96 -4.85
C LEU A 199 -29.89 14.99 -4.78
N ALA A 200 -29.34 15.20 -3.58
CA ALA A 200 -28.13 16.02 -3.43
C ALA A 200 -26.94 15.27 -4.03
N ARG A 201 -26.07 15.97 -4.75
CA ARG A 201 -24.80 15.38 -5.22
C ARG A 201 -23.90 15.02 -4.03
N ASP A 202 -23.08 14.00 -4.21
CA ASP A 202 -22.02 13.67 -3.27
C ASP A 202 -20.77 14.49 -3.55
N ILE A 203 -20.08 14.87 -2.48
CA ILE A 203 -18.85 15.66 -2.52
C ILE A 203 -17.79 15.00 -1.64
N PRO A 204 -16.49 15.17 -1.94
CA PRO A 204 -15.44 14.70 -1.07
C PRO A 204 -15.56 15.35 0.30
N SER A 205 -15.28 14.59 1.37
CA SER A 205 -15.29 15.11 2.73
C SER A 205 -13.88 15.43 3.24
N LEU A 206 -13.78 16.10 4.39
CA LEU A 206 -12.51 16.28 5.10
C LEU A 206 -11.89 14.94 5.54
N ARG A 207 -12.68 13.84 5.65
CA ARG A 207 -12.16 12.49 5.93
C ARG A 207 -11.37 11.95 4.75
N TRP A 208 -11.85 12.18 3.52
CA TRP A 208 -11.12 11.84 2.29
C TRP A 208 -9.78 12.59 2.22
N THR A 209 -9.77 13.90 2.49
CA THR A 209 -8.51 14.66 2.55
C THR A 209 -7.54 14.10 3.60
N LYS A 210 -8.06 13.72 4.78
CA LYS A 210 -7.24 13.10 5.83
C LYS A 210 -6.64 11.77 5.37
N MET A 211 -7.41 10.94 4.68
CA MET A 211 -6.92 9.70 4.09
C MET A 211 -5.78 9.98 3.09
N ILE A 212 -5.95 10.95 2.19
CA ILE A 212 -4.93 11.31 1.19
C ILE A 212 -3.62 11.71 1.85
N PHE A 213 -3.67 12.64 2.81
CA PHE A 213 -2.46 13.13 3.46
C PHE A 213 -1.77 12.03 4.27
N TYR A 214 -2.56 11.13 4.87
CA TYR A 214 -2.01 9.95 5.53
C TYR A 214 -1.28 9.04 4.54
N ARG A 215 -1.92 8.66 3.44
CA ARG A 215 -1.32 7.80 2.41
C ARG A 215 -0.08 8.44 1.78
N ASP A 216 -0.13 9.73 1.49
CA ASP A 216 1.00 10.52 1.00
C ASP A 216 2.20 10.49 1.94
N SER A 217 1.95 10.72 3.23
CA SER A 217 2.98 10.67 4.27
C SER A 217 3.56 9.26 4.42
N VAL A 218 2.71 8.23 4.43
CA VAL A 218 3.14 6.84 4.60
C VAL A 218 4.02 6.39 3.43
N ALA A 219 3.59 6.59 2.18
CA ALA A 219 4.38 6.19 1.01
C ALA A 219 5.74 6.90 0.97
N LYS A 220 5.79 8.21 1.26
CA LYS A 220 7.05 8.96 1.38
C LYS A 220 7.95 8.42 2.48
N THR A 221 7.37 8.04 3.62
CA THR A 221 8.15 7.55 4.75
C THR A 221 8.71 6.17 4.48
N ILE A 222 7.93 5.23 3.92
CA ILE A 222 8.42 3.90 3.51
C ILE A 222 9.65 4.04 2.61
N LEU A 223 9.55 4.84 1.55
CA LEU A 223 10.66 5.06 0.62
C LEU A 223 11.84 5.79 1.28
N THR A 224 11.58 6.66 2.25
CA THR A 224 12.62 7.34 3.01
C THR A 224 13.37 6.35 3.91
N MET A 225 12.67 5.49 4.65
CA MET A 225 13.28 4.48 5.52
C MET A 225 14.17 3.52 4.73
N LEU A 226 13.64 2.96 3.63
CA LEU A 226 14.44 2.12 2.73
C LEU A 226 15.68 2.86 2.22
N SER A 227 15.52 4.12 1.80
CA SER A 227 16.66 4.90 1.32
C SER A 227 17.73 5.10 2.38
N VAL A 228 17.34 5.37 3.64
CA VAL A 228 18.23 5.63 4.77
C VAL A 228 19.12 4.43 5.07
N GLU A 229 18.59 3.23 4.92
CA GLU A 229 19.29 1.96 5.10
C GLU A 229 20.10 1.54 3.87
N GLY A 230 20.03 2.32 2.79
CA GLY A 230 20.80 2.11 1.57
C GLY A 230 20.01 1.45 0.43
N HIS A 231 18.75 1.05 0.67
CA HIS A 231 17.85 0.49 -0.34
C HIS A 231 17.15 1.62 -1.12
N ARG A 232 17.85 2.16 -2.13
CA ARG A 232 17.32 3.29 -2.90
C ARG A 232 16.45 2.82 -4.05
N VAL A 233 15.48 3.66 -4.39
CA VAL A 233 14.62 3.53 -5.56
C VAL A 233 14.52 4.87 -6.30
N PRO A 234 14.15 4.89 -7.59
CA PRO A 234 13.84 6.11 -8.34
C PRO A 234 12.74 6.95 -7.68
N ARG A 235 12.67 8.23 -8.02
CA ARG A 235 11.68 9.15 -7.45
C ARG A 235 10.25 8.78 -7.88
N GLU A 236 10.14 8.26 -9.08
CA GLU A 236 8.92 7.81 -9.75
C GLU A 236 8.25 6.67 -8.97
N MET A 237 9.04 5.89 -8.19
CA MET A 237 8.53 4.81 -7.35
C MET A 237 7.47 5.27 -6.35
N TYR A 238 7.49 6.54 -5.93
CA TYR A 238 6.46 7.10 -5.08
C TYR A 238 5.06 7.05 -5.73
N ILE A 239 4.96 7.28 -7.04
CA ILE A 239 3.70 7.20 -7.78
C ILE A 239 3.25 5.74 -7.88
N VAL A 240 4.18 4.85 -8.23
CA VAL A 240 3.93 3.40 -8.36
C VAL A 240 3.42 2.81 -7.04
N LEU A 241 4.04 3.16 -5.91
CA LEU A 241 3.64 2.67 -4.59
C LEU A 241 2.22 3.14 -4.22
N MET A 242 1.81 4.33 -4.66
CA MET A 242 0.47 4.86 -4.44
C MET A 242 -0.57 4.17 -5.35
N LYS A 243 -0.22 3.87 -6.61
CA LYS A 243 -1.04 3.03 -7.51
C LYS A 243 -1.21 1.62 -6.93
N PHE A 244 -0.13 1.04 -6.42
CA PHE A 244 -0.16 -0.27 -5.76
C PHE A 244 -1.04 -0.25 -4.51
N TRP A 245 -0.97 0.79 -3.66
CA TRP A 245 -1.89 0.90 -2.53
C TRP A 245 -3.35 1.02 -2.98
N LEU A 246 -3.62 1.67 -4.12
CA LEU A 246 -4.98 1.64 -4.68
C LEU A 246 -5.40 0.22 -5.08
N LEU A 247 -4.51 -0.54 -5.73
CA LEU A 247 -4.73 -1.94 -6.10
C LEU A 247 -5.02 -2.83 -4.87
N MET A 248 -4.25 -2.71 -3.79
CA MET A 248 -4.47 -3.44 -2.53
C MET A 248 -5.88 -3.21 -1.95
N GLY A 249 -6.45 -2.02 -2.19
CA GLY A 249 -7.79 -1.64 -1.74
C GLY A 249 -8.93 -2.07 -2.65
N MET A 250 -8.65 -2.64 -3.82
CA MET A 250 -9.67 -3.20 -4.71
C MET A 250 -10.07 -4.58 -4.21
N ASN A 251 -11.37 -4.84 -4.18
CA ASN A 251 -11.95 -6.01 -3.53
C ASN A 251 -12.38 -7.12 -4.51
N THR A 252 -12.18 -6.96 -5.80
CA THR A 252 -12.55 -7.96 -6.83
C THR A 252 -11.42 -8.13 -7.82
N THR A 253 -11.21 -9.35 -8.29
CA THR A 253 -10.14 -9.73 -9.22
C THR A 253 -10.34 -9.01 -10.55
N THR A 254 -11.58 -8.97 -11.05
CA THR A 254 -11.94 -8.31 -12.30
C THR A 254 -11.55 -6.82 -12.35
N ILE A 255 -11.76 -6.08 -11.25
CA ILE A 255 -11.36 -4.67 -11.17
C ILE A 255 -9.84 -4.53 -11.08
N ARG A 256 -9.17 -5.41 -10.34
CA ARG A 256 -7.70 -5.43 -10.23
C ARG A 256 -7.05 -5.70 -11.59
N GLU A 257 -7.53 -6.69 -12.33
CA GLU A 257 -7.07 -7.02 -13.68
C GLU A 257 -7.32 -5.88 -14.66
N ALA A 258 -8.52 -5.30 -14.68
CA ALA A 258 -8.83 -4.15 -15.52
C ALA A 258 -7.94 -2.93 -15.21
N PHE A 259 -7.61 -2.72 -13.94
CA PHE A 259 -6.73 -1.63 -13.51
C PHE A 259 -5.27 -1.86 -13.92
N LEU A 260 -4.77 -3.10 -13.84
CA LEU A 260 -3.40 -3.47 -14.19
C LEU A 260 -3.18 -3.56 -15.70
N SER A 261 -4.15 -4.09 -16.45
CA SER A 261 -4.08 -4.24 -17.90
C SER A 261 -4.10 -2.90 -18.66
N ASP A 262 -4.59 -1.83 -18.04
CA ASP A 262 -4.60 -0.49 -18.63
C ASP A 262 -3.18 0.12 -18.64
N SER A 263 -2.54 0.11 -19.81
CA SER A 263 -1.20 0.66 -20.02
C SER A 263 -1.10 2.18 -19.80
N THR A 264 -2.23 2.90 -19.79
CA THR A 264 -2.27 4.34 -19.51
C THR A 264 -2.16 4.62 -18.01
N ILE A 265 -2.64 3.69 -17.18
CA ILE A 265 -2.58 3.74 -15.72
C ILE A 265 -1.28 3.10 -15.24
N TRP A 266 -1.00 1.87 -15.67
CA TRP A 266 0.21 1.12 -15.35
C TRP A 266 1.09 1.01 -16.58
N THR A 267 2.13 1.83 -16.64
CA THR A 267 3.13 1.76 -17.69
C THR A 267 4.10 0.61 -17.44
N ASP A 268 4.80 0.14 -18.47
CA ASP A 268 5.82 -0.90 -18.32
C ASP A 268 6.93 -0.47 -17.35
N GLN A 269 7.26 0.82 -17.35
CA GLN A 269 8.18 1.42 -16.39
C GLN A 269 7.66 1.28 -14.95
N ASP A 270 6.36 1.46 -14.70
CA ASP A 270 5.78 1.29 -13.36
C ASP A 270 5.96 -0.16 -12.88
N ILE A 271 5.82 -1.15 -13.78
CA ILE A 271 6.00 -2.57 -13.46
C ILE A 271 7.46 -2.86 -13.11
N TYR A 272 8.44 -2.39 -13.90
CA TYR A 272 9.86 -2.54 -13.56
C TYR A 272 10.21 -1.87 -12.23
N LEU A 273 9.69 -0.67 -11.99
CA LEU A 273 9.90 0.05 -10.74
C LEU A 273 9.33 -0.71 -9.54
N PHE A 274 8.14 -1.31 -9.69
CA PHE A 274 7.54 -2.12 -8.64
C PHE A 274 8.39 -3.34 -8.29
N HIS A 275 8.90 -4.07 -9.29
CA HIS A 275 9.79 -5.21 -9.05
C HIS A 275 11.13 -4.79 -8.43
N LEU A 276 11.70 -3.66 -8.84
CA LEU A 276 12.85 -3.07 -8.16
C LEU A 276 12.53 -2.80 -6.67
N PHE A 277 11.36 -2.25 -6.37
CA PHE A 277 10.92 -2.00 -5.00
C PHE A 277 10.78 -3.31 -4.20
N LEU A 278 10.21 -4.37 -4.77
CA LEU A 278 10.13 -5.69 -4.12
C LEU A 278 11.52 -6.20 -3.75
N VAL A 279 12.45 -6.26 -4.71
CA VAL A 279 13.83 -6.71 -4.46
C VAL A 279 14.50 -5.87 -3.37
N LYS A 280 14.31 -4.55 -3.37
CA LYS A 280 14.87 -3.67 -2.34
C LYS A 280 14.26 -3.90 -0.97
N LEU A 281 12.97 -4.22 -0.91
CA LEU A 281 12.26 -4.51 0.33
C LEU A 281 12.68 -5.88 0.88
N ASP A 282 12.84 -6.88 0.03
CA ASP A 282 13.34 -8.21 0.41
C ASP A 282 14.75 -8.11 0.98
N MET A 283 15.63 -7.38 0.31
CA MET A 283 16.99 -7.14 0.79
C MET A 283 17.03 -6.45 2.16
N HIS A 284 16.03 -5.63 2.48
CA HIS A 284 15.90 -5.00 3.79
C HIS A 284 15.52 -6.04 4.86
N PHE A 285 14.48 -6.85 4.61
CA PHE A 285 14.03 -7.87 5.57
C PHE A 285 15.00 -9.05 5.70
N SER A 286 15.76 -9.36 4.65
CA SER A 286 16.80 -10.38 4.63
C SER A 286 18.15 -9.89 5.17
N HIS A 287 18.25 -8.66 5.67
CA HIS A 287 19.53 -8.11 6.14
C HIS A 287 20.05 -8.92 7.34
N PRO A 288 21.27 -9.49 7.31
CA PRO A 288 21.71 -10.47 8.30
C PRO A 288 21.89 -9.92 9.73
N VAL A 289 21.98 -8.60 9.89
CA VAL A 289 22.19 -7.92 11.19
C VAL A 289 20.93 -7.21 11.70
N TYR A 290 20.06 -6.78 10.80
CA TYR A 290 18.94 -5.86 11.12
C TYR A 290 17.60 -6.35 10.58
N GLY A 291 17.65 -7.23 9.58
CA GLY A 291 16.50 -7.89 9.03
C GLY A 291 16.04 -8.99 9.96
N HIS A 292 14.73 -9.19 10.01
CA HIS A 292 14.11 -10.25 10.80
C HIS A 292 14.31 -11.64 10.15
N GLY A 293 15.12 -11.73 9.08
CA GLY A 293 15.57 -12.97 8.46
C GLY A 293 14.53 -13.66 7.58
N MET A 294 13.38 -13.03 7.34
CA MET A 294 12.26 -13.62 6.60
C MET A 294 12.06 -12.91 5.27
N ILE A 295 12.37 -13.59 4.16
CA ILE A 295 12.24 -13.05 2.79
C ILE A 295 10.76 -12.90 2.44
N ASP A 296 9.91 -13.86 2.80
CA ASP A 296 8.48 -13.87 2.46
C ASP A 296 7.64 -12.87 3.29
N LEU A 297 8.26 -12.18 4.25
CA LEU A 297 7.61 -11.16 5.06
C LEU A 297 7.18 -9.97 4.19
N SER A 298 7.95 -9.62 3.15
CA SER A 298 7.59 -8.56 2.22
C SER A 298 6.28 -8.87 1.50
N HIS A 299 6.16 -10.10 0.97
CA HIS A 299 5.00 -10.57 0.24
C HIS A 299 3.77 -10.53 1.16
N MET A 300 3.86 -11.16 2.34
CA MET A 300 2.79 -11.16 3.34
C MET A 300 2.31 -9.75 3.72
N LEU A 301 3.23 -8.80 3.93
CA LEU A 301 2.90 -7.42 4.28
C LEU A 301 2.30 -6.62 3.13
N LEU A 302 2.67 -6.92 1.89
CA LEU A 302 2.15 -6.27 0.68
C LEU A 302 0.84 -6.90 0.18
N THR A 303 0.48 -8.09 0.64
CA THR A 303 -0.83 -8.73 0.39
C THR A 303 -1.94 -8.16 1.28
N GLN A 304 -1.59 -7.45 2.36
CA GLN A 304 -2.56 -6.80 3.25
C GLN A 304 -3.45 -5.77 2.53
N LYS A 305 -4.58 -5.36 3.12
CA LYS A 305 -5.44 -4.30 2.53
C LYS A 305 -4.78 -2.91 2.51
N THR A 306 -3.74 -2.68 3.32
CA THR A 306 -3.09 -1.36 3.42
C THR A 306 -1.59 -1.45 3.68
N LEU A 307 -0.83 -0.46 3.19
CA LEU A 307 0.60 -0.30 3.49
C LEU A 307 0.89 0.16 4.93
N SER A 308 -0.14 0.34 5.76
CA SER A 308 0.02 0.86 7.13
C SER A 308 0.81 -0.09 8.02
N MET A 309 0.65 -1.41 7.83
CA MET A 309 1.39 -2.42 8.60
C MET A 309 2.88 -2.36 8.27
N LEU A 310 3.22 -2.44 6.97
CA LEU A 310 4.58 -2.28 6.47
C LEU A 310 5.23 -1.00 7.02
N TYR A 311 4.51 0.13 6.95
CA TYR A 311 4.97 1.40 7.49
C TYR A 311 5.29 1.36 8.99
N LYS A 312 4.41 0.75 9.80
CA LYS A 312 4.62 0.66 11.26
C LYS A 312 5.83 -0.20 11.60
N ILE A 313 6.04 -1.29 10.86
CA ILE A 313 7.18 -2.19 11.03
C ILE A 313 8.48 -1.46 10.65
N LEU A 314 8.53 -0.84 9.47
CA LEU A 314 9.73 -0.11 9.02
C LEU A 314 10.11 1.05 9.94
N ILE A 315 9.14 1.72 10.57
CA ILE A 315 9.40 2.81 11.49
C ILE A 315 9.76 2.34 12.92
N GLY A 316 9.64 1.04 13.19
CA GLY A 316 9.84 0.45 14.51
C GLY A 316 8.73 0.80 15.52
N GLN A 317 7.53 1.17 15.05
CA GLN A 317 6.36 1.39 15.92
C GLN A 317 5.68 0.08 16.32
N GLN A 318 5.79 -0.93 15.48
CA GLN A 318 5.29 -2.28 15.73
C GLN A 318 6.48 -3.24 15.57
N THR A 319 6.76 -4.02 16.61
CA THR A 319 7.61 -5.19 16.50
C THR A 319 6.77 -6.35 16.01
N MET A 320 7.37 -7.22 15.18
CA MET A 320 6.69 -8.36 14.59
C MET A 320 7.15 -9.62 15.32
N ASP A 321 6.28 -10.17 16.15
CA ASP A 321 6.54 -11.45 16.81
C ASP A 321 5.98 -12.62 15.99
N TYR A 322 6.30 -13.86 16.38
CA TYR A 322 5.85 -15.05 15.65
C TYR A 322 4.32 -15.21 15.69
N ASP A 323 3.70 -14.89 16.83
CA ASP A 323 2.25 -14.92 16.99
C ASP A 323 1.58 -13.89 16.09
N ASP A 324 2.09 -12.65 16.07
CA ASP A 324 1.63 -11.60 15.15
C ASP A 324 1.77 -12.03 13.68
N ALA A 325 2.86 -12.73 13.33
CA ALA A 325 3.12 -13.19 11.97
C ALA A 325 2.14 -14.29 11.56
N THR A 326 1.90 -15.24 12.46
CA THR A 326 0.93 -16.31 12.27
C THR A 326 -0.48 -15.74 12.10
N ASP A 327 -0.87 -14.81 12.97
CA ASP A 327 -2.17 -14.14 12.95
C ASP A 327 -2.42 -13.38 11.63
N ILE A 328 -1.38 -12.75 11.07
CA ILE A 328 -1.46 -12.14 9.74
C ILE A 328 -1.50 -13.21 8.65
N LEU A 329 -0.63 -14.22 8.72
CA LEU A 329 -0.52 -15.30 7.73
C LEU A 329 -1.86 -16.01 7.52
N VAL A 330 -2.47 -16.49 8.61
CA VAL A 330 -3.72 -17.26 8.62
C VAL A 330 -4.89 -16.44 8.07
N ARG A 331 -4.97 -15.13 8.38
CA ARG A 331 -6.01 -14.26 7.77
C ARG A 331 -5.78 -13.95 6.30
N THR A 332 -4.53 -14.08 5.83
CA THR A 332 -4.12 -13.62 4.52
C THR A 332 -4.29 -14.69 3.44
N TYR A 333 -3.75 -15.88 3.71
CA TYR A 333 -3.65 -16.96 2.73
C TYR A 333 -4.77 -17.98 2.89
N HIS A 334 -5.08 -18.70 1.80
CA HIS A 334 -6.01 -19.80 1.87
C HIS A 334 -5.37 -21.00 2.58
N GLU A 335 -6.17 -21.86 3.22
CA GLU A 335 -5.70 -23.10 3.86
C GLU A 335 -4.86 -23.98 2.91
N GLU A 336 -5.25 -24.03 1.63
CA GLU A 336 -4.53 -24.75 0.56
C GLU A 336 -3.14 -24.20 0.25
N ASP A 337 -2.89 -22.92 0.57
CA ASP A 337 -1.60 -22.26 0.34
C ASP A 337 -0.66 -22.41 1.56
N LEU A 338 -1.18 -22.94 2.68
CA LEU A 338 -0.42 -23.16 3.91
C LEU A 338 0.06 -24.61 4.00
N ASP A 339 1.28 -24.81 4.49
CA ASP A 339 1.82 -26.15 4.76
C ASP A 339 1.29 -26.69 6.09
N LEU A 340 0.02 -27.09 6.08
CA LEU A 340 -0.69 -27.65 7.24
C LEU A 340 -0.17 -29.05 7.62
N ASP A 341 0.48 -29.76 6.69
CA ASP A 341 1.08 -31.07 6.96
C ASP A 341 2.30 -30.94 7.88
N ALA A 342 3.19 -29.97 7.60
CA ALA A 342 4.33 -29.68 8.45
C ALA A 342 3.94 -28.86 9.70
N ASN A 343 2.89 -28.03 9.61
CA ASN A 343 2.45 -27.13 10.66
C ASN A 343 0.93 -27.25 10.96
N PRO A 344 0.47 -28.36 11.57
CA PRO A 344 -0.96 -28.58 11.80
C PRO A 344 -1.63 -27.54 12.70
N TRP A 345 -0.86 -26.93 13.59
CA TRP A 345 -1.30 -25.89 14.53
C TRP A 345 -1.80 -24.60 13.84
N LEU A 346 -1.52 -24.43 12.54
CA LEU A 346 -2.05 -23.32 11.74
C LEU A 346 -3.56 -23.43 11.47
N ASP A 347 -4.10 -24.65 11.44
CA ASP A 347 -5.53 -24.93 11.23
C ASP A 347 -6.33 -24.92 12.54
N ASP A 348 -5.65 -24.91 13.69
CA ASP A 348 -6.30 -24.94 15.00
C ASP A 348 -6.61 -23.52 15.51
N GLU A 349 -7.90 -23.15 15.48
CA GLU A 349 -8.42 -21.88 16.03
C GLU A 349 -8.00 -21.65 17.50
N THR A 350 -7.84 -22.70 18.29
CA THR A 350 -7.47 -22.57 19.70
C THR A 350 -5.99 -22.28 19.90
N GLU A 351 -5.12 -22.73 18.98
CA GLU A 351 -3.68 -22.50 19.04
C GLU A 351 -3.29 -21.20 18.33
N ASN A 352 -3.88 -20.90 17.18
CA ASN A 352 -3.57 -19.68 16.41
C ASN A 352 -4.35 -18.43 16.90
N GLY A 353 -5.46 -18.61 17.62
CA GLY A 353 -6.30 -17.53 18.14
C GLY A 353 -7.08 -16.73 17.08
N VAL A 354 -7.13 -17.21 15.84
CA VAL A 354 -7.82 -16.58 14.70
C VAL A 354 -9.17 -17.27 14.49
N PRO A 355 -10.29 -16.52 14.57
CA PRO A 355 -11.60 -17.10 14.30
C PRO A 355 -11.68 -17.64 12.87
N LEU A 356 -12.35 -18.79 12.70
CA LEU A 356 -12.53 -19.43 11.40
C LEU A 356 -13.20 -18.50 10.35
N GLU A 357 -14.01 -17.53 10.81
CA GLU A 357 -14.64 -16.52 9.95
C GLU A 357 -13.63 -15.53 9.33
N GLU A 358 -12.45 -15.40 9.92
CA GLU A 358 -11.38 -14.49 9.50
C GLU A 358 -10.23 -15.22 8.76
N THR A 359 -10.17 -16.55 8.85
CA THR A 359 -9.19 -17.39 8.14
C THR A 359 -9.31 -17.24 6.63
N GLY A 360 -8.20 -16.94 5.97
CA GLY A 360 -8.13 -16.73 4.52
C GLY A 360 -9.06 -15.64 3.99
N LEU A 361 -9.51 -14.69 4.83
CA LEU A 361 -10.49 -13.70 4.40
C LEU A 361 -9.92 -12.72 3.37
N LEU A 362 -8.60 -12.46 3.39
CA LEU A 362 -7.99 -11.49 2.47
C LEU A 362 -7.79 -12.03 1.05
N CYS A 363 -7.67 -13.36 0.89
CA CYS A 363 -7.59 -14.01 -0.42
C CYS A 363 -8.97 -14.31 -1.03
N ARG A 364 -10.07 -13.79 -0.45
CA ARG A 364 -11.43 -13.92 -1.00
C ARG A 364 -11.96 -12.59 -1.51
N GLU A 365 -12.67 -12.62 -2.64
CA GLU A 365 -13.33 -11.47 -3.22
C GLU A 365 -14.35 -10.85 -2.26
N GLY A 366 -14.41 -9.52 -2.23
CA GLY A 366 -15.21 -8.75 -1.30
C GLY A 366 -14.81 -8.87 0.17
N TRP A 367 -13.80 -9.70 0.49
CA TRP A 367 -13.36 -10.03 1.85
C TRP A 367 -14.50 -10.51 2.75
N TYR A 368 -15.27 -11.47 2.24
CA TYR A 368 -16.31 -12.19 2.98
C TYR A 368 -16.17 -13.70 2.71
N LEU A 369 -16.66 -14.53 3.62
CA LEU A 369 -16.46 -15.99 3.61
C LEU A 369 -16.92 -16.66 2.30
N GLY A 370 -17.97 -16.15 1.66
CA GLY A 370 -18.52 -16.71 0.41
C GLY A 370 -17.90 -16.15 -0.87
N GLY A 371 -16.86 -15.31 -0.79
CA GLY A 371 -16.21 -14.74 -1.97
C GLY A 371 -15.35 -15.76 -2.71
N ASP A 372 -15.27 -15.60 -4.03
CA ASP A 372 -14.36 -16.39 -4.87
C ASP A 372 -12.89 -16.09 -4.50
N ARG A 373 -11.98 -17.01 -4.83
CA ARG A 373 -10.54 -16.82 -4.59
C ARG A 373 -10.03 -15.62 -5.41
N MET A 374 -9.26 -14.76 -4.77
CA MET A 374 -8.66 -13.55 -5.32
C MET A 374 -7.14 -13.62 -5.14
N GLU A 375 -6.43 -13.39 -6.25
CA GLU A 375 -4.98 -13.43 -6.28
C GLU A 375 -4.34 -12.28 -5.46
N SER A 376 -3.14 -12.53 -4.93
CA SER A 376 -2.36 -11.51 -4.22
C SER A 376 -2.12 -10.30 -5.14
N PRO A 377 -2.29 -9.06 -4.65
CA PRO A 377 -2.03 -7.88 -5.47
C PRO A 377 -0.56 -7.82 -5.94
N VAL A 378 0.38 -8.44 -5.20
CA VAL A 378 1.78 -8.54 -5.60
C VAL A 378 1.92 -9.48 -6.80
N ASP A 379 1.35 -10.68 -6.70
CA ASP A 379 1.41 -11.69 -7.75
C ASP A 379 0.70 -11.24 -9.02
N MET A 380 -0.40 -10.50 -8.91
CA MET A 380 -1.06 -9.90 -10.07
C MET A 380 -0.16 -8.93 -10.85
N VAL A 381 0.71 -8.16 -10.18
CA VAL A 381 1.67 -7.28 -10.87
C VAL A 381 2.74 -8.12 -11.58
N SER A 382 3.17 -9.23 -10.97
CA SER A 382 4.12 -10.18 -11.58
C SER A 382 3.51 -10.87 -12.80
N ILE A 383 2.26 -11.31 -12.72
CA ILE A 383 1.50 -11.91 -13.83
C ILE A 383 1.35 -10.88 -14.97
N GLU A 384 1.04 -9.63 -14.65
CA GLU A 384 0.94 -8.58 -15.67
C GLU A 384 2.29 -8.31 -16.37
N ALA A 385 3.40 -8.42 -15.66
CA ALA A 385 4.73 -8.32 -16.27
C ALA A 385 4.99 -9.44 -17.28
N ILE A 386 4.53 -10.66 -16.99
CA ILE A 386 4.60 -11.82 -17.88
C ILE A 386 3.67 -11.61 -19.09
N ASN A 387 2.43 -11.17 -18.87
CA ASN A 387 1.46 -10.90 -19.93
C ASN A 387 1.98 -9.88 -20.96
N ARG A 388 2.76 -8.90 -20.50
CA ARG A 388 3.39 -7.88 -21.35
C ARG A 388 4.74 -8.29 -21.95
N GLY A 389 5.29 -9.44 -21.55
CA GLY A 389 6.59 -9.92 -22.03
C GLY A 389 7.76 -9.04 -21.59
N LEU A 390 7.71 -8.47 -20.38
CA LEU A 390 8.74 -7.53 -19.89
C LEU A 390 10.03 -8.20 -19.41
N ASP A 391 10.04 -9.54 -19.29
CA ASP A 391 11.20 -10.34 -18.87
C ASP A 391 11.97 -9.75 -17.68
N VAL A 392 11.23 -9.36 -16.64
CA VAL A 392 11.73 -8.61 -15.49
C VAL A 392 12.88 -9.34 -14.77
N GLN A 393 12.89 -10.67 -14.82
CA GLN A 393 13.95 -11.52 -14.26
C GLN A 393 15.34 -11.18 -14.79
N GLN A 394 15.47 -10.67 -16.02
CA GLN A 394 16.77 -10.31 -16.61
C GLN A 394 17.45 -9.15 -15.87
N TYR A 395 16.66 -8.32 -15.18
CA TYR A 395 17.13 -7.13 -14.48
C TYR A 395 17.40 -7.36 -12.99
N LEU A 396 17.33 -8.59 -12.48
CA LEU A 396 17.46 -8.88 -11.04
C LEU A 396 18.78 -8.36 -10.46
N ILE A 397 19.91 -8.56 -11.17
CA ILE A 397 21.23 -8.06 -10.74
C ILE A 397 21.27 -6.54 -10.76
N ASP A 398 20.65 -5.92 -11.78
CA ASP A 398 20.54 -4.47 -11.87
C ASP A 398 19.71 -3.92 -10.72
N PHE A 399 18.62 -4.58 -10.33
CA PHE A 399 17.79 -4.20 -9.20
C PHE A 399 18.53 -4.31 -7.87
N MET A 400 19.26 -5.39 -7.65
CA MET A 400 20.09 -5.56 -6.46
C MET A 400 21.16 -4.46 -6.36
N THR A 401 21.84 -4.14 -7.46
CA THR A 401 22.94 -3.16 -7.48
C THR A 401 22.47 -1.70 -7.60
N TYR A 402 21.21 -1.46 -7.98
CA TYR A 402 20.65 -0.13 -8.16
C TYR A 402 20.82 0.74 -6.90
N GLY A 403 21.28 1.99 -7.09
CA GLY A 403 21.40 2.97 -6.00
C GLY A 403 22.61 2.81 -5.08
N TYR A 404 23.42 1.75 -5.25
CA TYR A 404 24.70 1.60 -4.55
C TYR A 404 25.86 2.24 -5.30
N ILE A 405 25.83 2.22 -6.64
CA ILE A 405 26.90 2.74 -7.51
C ILE A 405 26.37 3.92 -8.34
N ASP A 406 27.07 5.05 -8.31
CA ASP A 406 26.88 6.15 -9.26
C ASP A 406 27.57 5.74 -10.57
N LEU A 407 26.78 5.37 -11.59
CA LEU A 407 27.30 4.83 -12.86
C LEU A 407 28.21 5.84 -13.59
N ASP A 408 27.92 7.13 -13.47
CA ASP A 408 28.69 8.20 -14.13
C ASP A 408 30.05 8.38 -13.46
N LYS A 409 30.08 8.35 -12.13
CA LYS A 409 31.31 8.54 -11.35
C LYS A 409 32.05 7.24 -11.06
N LYS A 410 31.42 6.09 -11.33
CA LYS A 410 31.87 4.74 -10.93
C LYS A 410 32.28 4.67 -9.45
N GLN A 411 31.54 5.38 -8.60
CA GLN A 411 31.80 5.48 -7.16
C GLN A 411 30.55 5.11 -6.39
N ASN A 412 30.72 4.57 -5.18
CA ASN A 412 29.59 4.29 -4.31
C ASN A 412 28.80 5.58 -4.03
N VAL A 413 27.48 5.50 -4.05
CA VAL A 413 26.64 6.66 -3.75
C VAL A 413 26.67 6.92 -2.25
N ALA A 414 27.03 8.14 -1.84
CA ALA A 414 26.97 8.54 -0.44
C ALA A 414 25.55 8.40 0.12
N ALA A 415 25.41 8.07 1.41
CA ALA A 415 24.12 7.87 2.08
C ALA A 415 23.14 9.04 1.79
N PRO A 416 21.82 8.80 1.75
CA PRO A 416 20.86 9.73 1.15
C PRO A 416 20.97 11.15 1.68
N ARG A 417 20.81 12.14 0.80
CA ARG A 417 20.69 13.53 1.25
C ARG A 417 19.40 13.66 2.06
N ARG A 418 19.53 14.17 3.29
CA ARG A 418 18.44 14.49 4.23
C ARG A 418 17.19 15.02 3.50
N TRP A 419 16.04 14.42 3.79
CA TRP A 419 14.77 15.10 3.55
C TRP A 419 14.71 16.35 4.43
N ARG A 420 14.29 17.50 3.88
CA ARG A 420 14.39 18.80 4.55
C ARG A 420 13.64 18.88 5.91
N GLY A 421 12.74 17.93 6.19
CA GLY A 421 11.93 17.88 7.41
C GLY A 421 12.56 17.16 8.61
N GLU A 422 13.56 16.30 8.43
CA GLU A 422 14.04 15.41 9.51
C GLU A 422 15.43 15.81 10.00
N LYS A 423 15.46 16.56 11.11
CA LYS A 423 16.71 17.06 11.72
C LYS A 423 17.43 16.04 12.60
N LYS A 424 16.76 14.97 13.03
CA LYS A 424 17.29 13.98 13.99
C LYS A 424 18.15 12.89 13.34
N LEU A 425 18.09 12.73 12.02
CA LEU A 425 18.83 11.68 11.32
C LEU A 425 20.27 12.14 10.98
N ALA A 426 21.26 11.45 11.53
CA ALA A 426 22.67 11.65 11.23
C ALA A 426 23.05 10.83 9.99
N VAL A 427 23.26 11.47 8.84
CA VAL A 427 23.62 10.78 7.61
C VAL A 427 25.08 11.09 7.24
N PRO A 428 25.95 10.07 7.06
CA PRO A 428 27.34 10.29 6.69
C PRO A 428 27.45 10.92 5.29
N LYS A 429 28.25 12.00 5.19
CA LYS A 429 28.41 12.78 3.95
C LYS A 429 29.24 12.09 2.87
N ARG A 430 30.08 11.12 3.24
CA ARG A 430 30.98 10.40 2.33
C ARG A 430 30.45 8.99 2.07
N PRO A 431 30.66 8.44 0.87
CA PRO A 431 30.28 7.07 0.57
C PRO A 431 31.08 6.07 1.40
N TRP A 432 30.43 4.98 1.76
CA TRP A 432 31.03 3.85 2.46
C TRP A 432 31.42 2.76 1.44
N PRO A 433 32.54 2.05 1.62
CA PRO A 433 33.55 2.24 2.66
C PRO A 433 34.43 3.47 2.42
N ILE A 434 34.79 4.16 3.50
CA ILE A 434 35.76 5.26 3.46
C ILE A 434 37.12 4.64 3.16
N LEU A 435 37.84 5.13 2.13
CA LEU A 435 39.14 4.60 1.69
C LEU A 435 40.12 4.31 2.85
N SER A 436 40.19 5.16 3.86
CA SER A 436 41.05 4.93 5.04
C SER A 436 40.62 3.72 5.86
N VAL A 437 39.31 3.50 6.01
CA VAL A 437 38.74 2.34 6.69
C VAL A 437 38.93 1.10 5.84
N THR A 438 38.71 1.16 4.52
CA THR A 438 38.95 0.04 3.61
C THR A 438 40.41 -0.38 3.65
N ASN A 439 41.34 0.57 3.56
CA ASN A 439 42.78 0.29 3.64
C ASN A 439 43.18 -0.28 5.01
N GLY A 440 42.57 0.21 6.10
CA GLY A 440 42.78 -0.33 7.44
C GLY A 440 42.28 -1.76 7.58
N VAL A 441 41.06 -2.05 7.11
CA VAL A 441 40.48 -3.40 7.12
C VAL A 441 41.28 -4.34 6.23
N LEU A 442 41.66 -3.90 5.02
CA LEU A 442 42.53 -4.66 4.12
C LEU A 442 43.88 -4.96 4.78
N ALA A 443 44.54 -3.99 5.40
CA ALA A 443 45.79 -4.23 6.13
C ALA A 443 45.60 -5.22 7.31
N THR A 444 44.44 -5.19 7.96
CA THR A 444 44.11 -6.11 9.06
C THR A 444 43.86 -7.53 8.54
N LEU A 445 43.17 -7.66 7.40
CA LEU A 445 42.92 -8.93 6.71
C LEU A 445 44.21 -9.49 6.12
N ASP A 446 45.01 -8.67 5.45
CA ASP A 446 46.33 -9.03 4.92
C ASP A 446 47.24 -9.54 6.04
N LYS A 447 47.25 -8.88 7.21
CA LYS A 447 47.96 -9.39 8.39
C LYS A 447 47.39 -10.71 8.91
N LYS A 448 46.06 -10.86 8.95
CA LYS A 448 45.38 -12.07 9.44
C LYS A 448 45.58 -13.28 8.52
N PHE A 449 45.64 -13.06 7.21
CA PHE A 449 45.81 -14.09 6.18
C PHE A 449 47.25 -14.22 5.67
N GLY A 450 48.20 -13.46 6.25
CA GLY A 450 49.61 -13.52 5.90
C GLY A 450 49.91 -13.04 4.48
N ILE A 451 49.17 -12.07 3.96
CA ILE A 451 49.41 -11.49 2.63
C ILE A 451 50.42 -10.35 2.80
N GLU A 452 51.63 -10.50 2.23
CA GLU A 452 52.59 -9.40 2.12
C GLU A 452 52.50 -8.79 0.70
N GLN A 453 52.32 -7.47 0.64
CA GLN A 453 52.59 -6.71 -0.59
C GLN A 453 54.09 -6.44 -0.69
N LYS A 454 54.79 -7.19 -1.54
CA LYS A 454 56.15 -6.84 -1.99
C LYS A 454 56.08 -6.44 -3.46
N GLU A 455 56.57 -5.23 -3.76
CA GLU A 455 56.74 -4.71 -5.14
C GLU A 455 55.45 -4.75 -5.99
N GLY A 456 54.29 -4.44 -5.41
CA GLY A 456 53.02 -4.39 -6.13
C GLY A 456 52.44 -5.76 -6.52
N ARG A 457 53.06 -6.88 -6.10
CA ARG A 457 52.48 -8.22 -6.19
C ARG A 457 52.03 -8.70 -4.81
N LEU A 458 50.76 -9.08 -4.71
CA LEU A 458 50.20 -9.76 -3.54
C LEU A 458 50.82 -11.17 -3.45
N ARG A 459 51.61 -11.44 -2.40
CA ARG A 459 52.12 -12.79 -2.11
C ARG A 459 51.41 -13.31 -0.86
N ASN A 460 50.67 -14.40 -0.99
CA ASN A 460 50.03 -15.06 0.13
C ASN A 460 51.03 -15.98 0.84
N ILE A 461 51.52 -15.58 2.03
CA ILE A 461 52.55 -16.31 2.77
C ILE A 461 51.98 -17.58 3.40
N SER A 462 50.69 -17.57 3.76
CA SER A 462 50.03 -18.72 4.40
C SER A 462 49.99 -19.96 3.48
N VAL A 463 49.73 -19.76 2.19
CA VAL A 463 49.74 -20.84 1.18
C VAL A 463 51.17 -21.35 0.94
N THR A 464 52.19 -20.48 1.02
CA THR A 464 53.59 -20.91 0.88
C THR A 464 54.16 -21.59 2.14
N GLN A 465 53.58 -21.37 3.33
CA GLN A 465 53.96 -22.12 4.53
C GLN A 465 53.30 -23.49 4.57
N ALA A 466 52.02 -23.62 4.18
CA ALA A 466 51.35 -24.92 4.05
C ALA A 466 52.05 -25.82 3.01
N ALA A 467 52.41 -25.27 1.86
CA ALA A 467 53.17 -25.98 0.83
C ALA A 467 54.58 -26.38 1.28
N ARG A 468 55.23 -25.60 2.17
CA ARG A 468 56.54 -25.94 2.77
C ARG A 468 56.44 -26.98 3.89
N THR A 469 55.37 -26.99 4.67
CA THR A 469 55.14 -28.02 5.70
C THR A 469 54.78 -29.37 5.08
N GLU A 470 54.06 -29.41 3.96
CA GLU A 470 53.82 -30.65 3.20
C GLU A 470 55.11 -31.20 2.57
N THR A 471 56.05 -30.34 2.16
CA THR A 471 57.38 -30.81 1.69
C THR A 471 58.28 -31.29 2.83
N ILE A 472 58.20 -30.70 4.02
CA ILE A 472 59.02 -31.13 5.18
C ILE A 472 58.47 -32.41 5.82
N ILE A 473 57.15 -32.65 5.78
CA ILE A 473 56.53 -33.89 6.27
C ILE A 473 56.77 -35.04 5.27
N SER A 474 56.69 -34.80 3.96
CA SER A 474 56.99 -35.84 2.94
C SER A 474 58.46 -36.26 2.93
N TRP A 475 59.42 -35.33 3.13
CA TRP A 475 60.84 -35.68 3.22
C TRP A 475 61.20 -36.49 4.48
N ASN A 476 60.46 -36.31 5.59
CA ASN A 476 60.68 -37.08 6.82
C ASN A 476 59.94 -38.43 6.86
N LEU A 477 58.92 -38.64 6.02
CA LEU A 477 58.26 -39.95 5.89
C LEU A 477 59.06 -40.89 4.96
N ASP A 478 59.59 -40.39 3.83
CA ASP A 478 60.40 -41.21 2.91
C ASP A 478 61.74 -41.63 3.54
N SER A 479 62.35 -40.77 4.36
CA SER A 479 63.61 -41.08 5.05
C SER A 479 63.44 -42.12 6.18
N ARG A 480 62.22 -42.34 6.70
CA ARG A 480 61.93 -43.35 7.72
C ARG A 480 61.47 -44.70 7.16
N GLN A 481 61.00 -44.75 5.92
CA GLN A 481 60.68 -46.02 5.25
C GLN A 481 61.91 -46.66 4.57
N GLY A 482 62.97 -45.89 4.30
CA GLY A 482 64.22 -46.41 3.72
C GLY A 482 65.18 -47.07 4.72
N GLU A 483 65.05 -46.84 6.03
CA GLU A 483 65.97 -47.38 7.06
C GLU A 483 65.43 -48.61 7.82
N GLN A 484 64.26 -49.15 7.44
CA GLN A 484 63.67 -50.36 8.07
C GLN A 484 63.57 -51.59 7.15
N MET A 485 64.16 -51.56 5.94
CA MET A 485 64.24 -52.72 5.03
C MET A 485 65.68 -53.11 4.69
N GLU A 486 66.60 -53.05 5.64
CA GLU A 486 67.91 -53.68 5.48
C GLU A 486 68.39 -54.23 6.82
N GLY A 487 68.14 -55.53 7.04
CA GLY A 487 68.75 -56.30 8.12
C GLY A 487 67.78 -57.06 9.00
N THR A 488 67.19 -58.15 8.50
CA THR A 488 66.99 -59.43 9.23
C THR A 488 66.37 -60.47 8.28
N GLU A 489 67.17 -60.99 7.36
CA GLU A 489 67.02 -62.36 6.86
C GLU A 489 68.13 -63.15 7.54
N ASP A 490 67.76 -63.98 8.52
CA ASP A 490 68.33 -65.29 8.78
C ASP A 490 67.65 -65.89 10.03
N ASP A 491 67.37 -67.19 9.93
CA ASP A 491 66.92 -68.14 10.96
C ASP A 491 65.44 -68.06 11.39
N ILE A 492 64.62 -68.99 10.88
CA ILE A 492 63.75 -69.89 11.66
C ILE A 492 63.40 -71.08 10.76
N GLU A 493 64.01 -72.22 11.09
CA GLU A 493 63.63 -73.57 10.68
C GLU A 493 62.36 -74.00 11.45
N ASP A 494 61.48 -74.71 10.75
CA ASP A 494 60.62 -75.81 11.19
C ASP A 494 60.05 -75.81 12.62
N GLU A 495 58.74 -75.60 12.75
CA GLU A 495 57.91 -76.51 13.57
C GLU A 495 56.44 -76.48 13.12
N VAL A 496 55.94 -77.68 12.84
CA VAL A 496 54.58 -78.04 12.42
C VAL A 496 53.87 -78.55 13.67
N ASP A 497 52.71 -77.98 14.00
CA ASP A 497 51.63 -78.58 14.80
C ASP A 497 50.38 -77.74 14.49
N GLU A 498 49.38 -78.21 13.75
CA GLU A 498 48.34 -79.21 14.08
C GLU A 498 47.43 -78.77 15.25
N MET A 499 46.11 -78.94 15.03
CA MET A 499 44.94 -78.69 15.90
C MET A 499 44.40 -77.24 15.93
N ASP A 500 43.11 -76.98 16.00
CA ASP A 500 41.87 -77.73 15.71
C ASP A 500 40.75 -76.68 15.82
N ILE A 501 39.81 -76.73 14.88
CA ILE A 501 38.35 -76.78 15.07
C ILE A 501 37.61 -75.65 15.84
N ALA A 502 36.62 -75.09 15.11
CA ALA A 502 35.33 -74.53 15.52
C ALA A 502 35.34 -73.28 16.42
N GLU A 503 34.49 -72.28 16.21
CA GLU A 503 33.12 -72.28 15.70
C GLU A 503 32.77 -70.90 15.10
#